data_AF-R5YGG3-F1
#
_entry.id   AF-R5YGG3-F1
#
_cell.length_a   1.000
_cell.length_b   1.000
_cell.length_c   1.000
_cell.angle_alpha   90.00
_cell.angle_beta   90.00
_cell.angle_gamma   90.00
#
_symmetry.space_group_name_H-M   'P 1'
#
loop_
_entity.id
_entity.type
_entity.pdbx_description
1 polymer ?
#
loop_
_entity_poly.entity_id
_entity_poly.type
_entity_poly.pdbx_seq_one_letter_code
_entity_poly.pdbx_strand_id
1 'polypeptide(L)'
;MVWLIPAFKDLYLKIKRHRTHILNTIRYGMSNARIEVTSVIFMIWDNFFVGIYTASESVAFYALIRLHHVCSLEGLTATYEVESAALRGMGKSLEPSIITILGTVVFRIIWLATVFRLVPILNLASFGGRNCINFLFGQD
;
A
#
# COMPACT_ATOMS: atom_id res chain seq x y z
N MET A 1 -24.47 43.69 -19.36
CA MET A 1 -23.12 43.05 -19.38
C MET A 1 -22.66 42.45 -18.05
N VAL A 2 -23.39 42.62 -16.93
CA VAL A 2 -23.00 42.08 -15.60
C VAL A 2 -23.29 40.58 -15.43
N TRP A 3 -24.30 40.04 -16.13
CA TRP A 3 -24.70 38.62 -16.07
C TRP A 3 -23.81 37.65 -16.88
N LEU A 4 -22.95 38.16 -17.75
CA LEU A 4 -22.13 37.34 -18.64
C LEU A 4 -20.90 36.78 -17.91
N ILE A 5 -20.29 37.60 -17.06
CA ILE A 5 -19.09 37.29 -16.28
C ILE A 5 -19.26 36.05 -15.36
N PRO A 6 -20.35 35.89 -14.57
CA PRO A 6 -20.53 34.70 -13.73
C PRO A 6 -20.74 33.42 -14.54
N ALA A 7 -21.44 33.49 -15.69
CA ALA A 7 -21.68 32.34 -16.56
C ALA A 7 -20.39 31.83 -17.22
N PHE A 8 -19.54 32.75 -17.70
CA PHE A 8 -18.21 32.38 -18.23
C PHE A 8 -17.29 31.82 -17.16
N LYS A 9 -17.36 32.33 -15.92
CA LYS A 9 -16.55 31.82 -14.81
C LYS A 9 -16.93 30.40 -14.42
N ASP A 10 -18.23 30.07 -14.40
CA ASP A 10 -18.70 28.71 -14.10
C ASP A 10 -18.33 27.72 -15.22
N LEU A 11 -18.48 28.12 -16.49
CA LEU A 11 -18.05 27.32 -17.63
C LEU A 11 -16.54 27.07 -17.62
N TYR A 12 -15.74 28.10 -17.33
CA TYR A 12 -14.29 27.97 -17.19
C TYR A 12 -13.89 27.06 -16.03
N LEU A 13 -14.54 27.17 -14.87
CA LEU A 13 -14.30 26.29 -13.73
C LEU A 13 -14.70 24.85 -14.02
N LYS A 14 -15.78 24.62 -14.76
CA LYS A 14 -16.23 23.28 -15.17
C LYS A 14 -15.24 22.63 -16.14
N ILE A 15 -14.74 23.40 -17.12
CA ILE A 15 -13.69 22.97 -18.06
C ILE A 15 -12.36 22.69 -17.32
N LYS A 16 -11.96 23.57 -16.39
CA LYS A 16 -10.75 23.39 -15.58
C LYS A 16 -10.84 22.16 -14.67
N ARG A 17 -11.99 21.97 -14.00
CA ARG A 17 -12.27 20.82 -13.14
C ARG A 17 -12.18 19.50 -13.91
N HIS A 18 -12.78 19.43 -15.11
CA HIS A 18 -12.75 18.22 -15.94
C HIS A 18 -11.32 17.85 -16.36
N ARG A 19 -10.48 18.84 -16.75
CA ARG A 19 -9.05 18.60 -17.02
C ARG A 19 -8.30 18.11 -15.78
N THR A 20 -8.55 18.70 -14.61
CA THR A 20 -7.86 18.29 -13.38
C THR A 20 -8.21 16.87 -12.97
N HIS A 21 -9.47 16.42 -13.13
CA HIS A 21 -9.83 15.03 -12.85
C HIS A 21 -9.09 14.05 -13.77
N ILE A 22 -9.06 14.33 -15.08
CA ILE A 22 -8.33 13.49 -16.05
C ILE A 22 -6.84 13.45 -15.70
N LEU A 23 -6.22 14.60 -15.41
CA LEU A 23 -4.80 14.66 -15.06
C LEU A 23 -4.49 13.91 -13.76
N ASN A 24 -5.36 14.02 -12.76
CA ASN A 24 -5.22 13.36 -11.48
C ASN A 24 -5.35 11.84 -11.62
N THR A 25 -6.34 11.35 -12.38
CA THR A 25 -6.47 9.91 -12.66
C THR A 25 -5.23 9.36 -13.38
N ILE A 26 -4.69 10.05 -14.38
CA ILE A 26 -3.45 9.65 -15.06
C ILE A 26 -2.26 9.67 -14.08
N ARG A 27 -2.16 10.72 -13.25
CA ARG A 27 -1.10 10.89 -12.23
C ARG A 27 -1.11 9.77 -11.20
N TYR A 28 -2.29 9.38 -10.71
CA TYR A 28 -2.44 8.29 -9.74
C TYR A 28 -2.15 6.94 -10.40
N GLY A 29 -2.65 6.72 -11.62
CA GLY A 29 -2.35 5.53 -12.41
C GLY A 29 -0.85 5.32 -12.65
N MET A 30 -0.12 6.37 -13.05
CA MET A 30 1.35 6.30 -13.22
C MET A 30 2.09 6.04 -11.90
N SER A 31 1.57 6.54 -10.78
CA SER A 31 2.20 6.36 -9.46
C SER A 31 2.04 4.92 -8.95
N ASN A 32 0.87 4.32 -9.13
CA ASN A 32 0.62 2.92 -8.79
C ASN A 32 1.44 1.97 -9.67
N ALA A 33 1.47 2.22 -10.98
CA ALA A 33 2.24 1.40 -11.92
C ALA A 33 3.74 1.33 -11.57
N ARG A 34 4.33 2.43 -11.09
CA ARG A 34 5.73 2.44 -10.63
C ARG A 34 5.96 1.51 -9.43
N ILE A 35 5.00 1.45 -8.50
CA ILE A 35 5.11 0.63 -7.29
C ILE A 35 5.01 -0.85 -7.66
N GLU A 36 4.03 -1.22 -8.48
CA GLU A 36 3.87 -2.60 -8.96
C GLU A 36 5.11 -3.10 -9.72
N VAL A 37 5.71 -2.26 -10.57
CA VAL A 37 6.96 -2.59 -11.26
C VAL A 37 8.10 -2.87 -10.27
N THR A 38 8.19 -2.09 -9.20
CA THR A 38 9.22 -2.27 -8.17
C THR A 38 9.00 -3.58 -7.42
N SER A 39 7.76 -3.90 -7.05
CA SER A 39 7.41 -5.15 -6.36
C SER A 39 7.70 -6.39 -7.22
N VAL A 40 7.47 -6.33 -8.53
CA VAL A 40 7.82 -7.43 -9.47
C VAL A 40 9.34 -7.64 -9.53
N ILE A 41 10.13 -6.57 -9.55
CA ILE A 41 11.60 -6.66 -9.53
C ILE A 41 12.08 -7.33 -8.24
N PHE A 42 11.49 -6.98 -7.09
CA PHE A 42 11.80 -7.62 -5.81
C PHE A 42 11.42 -9.11 -5.76
N MET A 43 10.35 -9.53 -6.44
CA MET A 43 9.97 -10.94 -6.53
C MET A 43 10.90 -11.78 -7.42
N ILE A 44 11.44 -11.21 -8.50
CA ILE A 44 12.33 -11.94 -9.42
C ILE A 44 13.72 -12.13 -8.82
N TRP A 45 14.17 -11.19 -7.98
CA TRP A 45 15.53 -11.17 -7.41
C TRP A 45 15.56 -11.32 -5.88
N ASP A 46 14.50 -11.93 -5.34
CA ASP A 46 14.28 -12.20 -3.92
C ASP A 46 15.50 -12.84 -3.22
N ASN A 47 16.10 -13.85 -3.84
CA ASN A 47 17.23 -14.61 -3.30
C ASN A 47 18.51 -13.76 -3.21
N PHE A 48 18.74 -12.87 -4.18
CA PHE A 48 19.88 -11.94 -4.13
C PHE A 48 19.69 -10.91 -3.02
N PHE A 49 18.49 -10.32 -2.95
CA PHE A 49 18.18 -9.31 -1.93
C PHE A 49 18.15 -9.89 -0.52
N VAL A 50 17.73 -11.14 -0.30
CA VAL A 50 17.80 -11.76 1.03
C VAL A 50 19.24 -12.13 1.39
N GLY A 51 20.05 -12.55 0.42
CA GLY A 51 21.46 -12.91 0.64
C GLY A 51 22.35 -11.75 1.10
N ILE A 52 21.99 -10.49 0.82
CA ILE A 52 22.72 -9.32 1.36
C ILE A 52 22.42 -9.04 2.84
N TYR A 53 21.26 -9.48 3.37
CA TYR A 53 20.84 -9.20 4.74
C TYR A 53 21.11 -10.34 5.71
N THR A 54 21.28 -11.58 5.24
CA THR A 54 21.56 -12.72 6.11
C THR A 54 22.40 -13.79 5.44
N ALA A 55 23.37 -14.33 6.20
CA ALA A 55 24.21 -15.45 5.77
C ALA A 55 23.70 -16.81 6.27
N SER A 56 22.69 -16.84 7.15
CA SER A 56 22.13 -18.07 7.73
C SER A 56 20.93 -18.57 6.94
N GLU A 57 20.95 -19.83 6.52
CA GLU A 57 19.88 -20.46 5.72
C GLU A 57 18.52 -20.46 6.42
N SER A 58 18.49 -20.62 7.76
CA SER A 58 17.24 -20.64 8.51
C SER A 58 16.56 -19.27 8.51
N VAL A 59 17.33 -18.20 8.65
CA VAL A 59 16.82 -16.82 8.65
C VAL A 59 16.43 -16.39 7.23
N ALA A 60 17.19 -16.83 6.21
CA ALA A 60 16.89 -16.57 4.80
C ALA A 60 15.54 -17.14 4.39
N PHE A 61 15.22 -18.37 4.81
CA PHE A 61 13.94 -19.01 4.50
C PHE A 61 12.74 -18.22 5.05
N TYR A 62 12.81 -17.77 6.31
CA TYR A 62 11.76 -16.93 6.89
C TYR A 62 11.66 -15.56 6.23
N ALA A 63 12.79 -14.97 5.83
CA ALA A 63 12.83 -13.69 5.13
C ALA A 63 12.17 -13.75 3.75
N LEU A 64 12.42 -14.80 2.96
CA LEU A 64 11.81 -15.02 1.65
C LEU A 64 10.28 -15.15 1.75
N ILE A 65 9.79 -15.94 2.71
CA ILE A 65 8.35 -16.08 2.95
C ILE A 65 7.72 -14.71 3.26
N ARG A 66 8.35 -13.92 4.14
CA ARG A 66 7.85 -12.57 4.47
C ARG A 66 7.87 -11.65 3.25
N LEU A 67 8.91 -11.70 2.43
CA LEU A 67 9.04 -10.88 1.23
C LEU A 67 7.90 -11.14 0.24
N HIS A 68 7.58 -12.40 -0.07
CA HIS A 68 6.47 -12.73 -0.96
C HIS A 68 5.11 -12.29 -0.42
N HIS A 69 4.90 -12.40 0.89
CA HIS A 69 3.65 -11.94 1.51
C HIS A 69 3.50 -10.41 1.43
N VAL A 70 4.60 -9.66 1.62
CA VAL A 70 4.58 -8.20 1.51
C VAL A 70 4.37 -7.76 0.07
N CYS A 71 5.13 -8.32 -0.88
CA CYS A 71 5.00 -7.96 -2.30
C CYS A 71 3.61 -8.27 -2.88
N SER A 72 2.94 -9.33 -2.41
CA SER A 72 1.58 -9.67 -2.86
C SER A 72 0.53 -8.61 -2.46
N LEU A 73 0.76 -7.88 -1.37
CA LEU A 73 -0.15 -6.84 -0.89
C LEU A 73 0.23 -5.44 -1.35
N GLU A 74 1.45 -5.26 -1.86
CA GLU A 74 2.01 -3.94 -2.15
C GLU A 74 1.28 -3.21 -3.28
N GLY A 75 0.75 -3.95 -4.27
CA GLY A 75 -0.14 -3.37 -5.28
C GLY A 75 -1.45 -2.83 -4.69
N LEU A 76 -2.04 -3.56 -3.74
CA LEU A 76 -3.27 -3.12 -3.05
C LEU A 76 -2.98 -1.93 -2.14
N THR A 77 -1.85 -1.93 -1.41
CA THR A 77 -1.50 -0.82 -0.52
C THR A 77 -1.13 0.47 -1.26
N ALA A 78 -0.51 0.35 -2.43
CA ALA A 78 -0.20 1.47 -3.29
C ALA A 78 -1.46 2.27 -3.69
N THR A 79 -2.53 1.57 -4.06
CA THR A 79 -3.74 2.22 -4.59
C THR A 79 -4.38 3.19 -3.60
N TYR A 80 -4.63 2.76 -2.36
CA TYR A 80 -5.29 3.62 -1.37
C TYR A 80 -4.34 4.68 -0.74
N GLU A 81 -3.03 4.43 -0.69
CA GLU A 81 -2.05 5.41 -0.17
C GLU A 81 -1.86 6.58 -1.14
N VAL A 82 -1.74 6.30 -2.45
CA VAL A 82 -1.54 7.31 -3.49
C VAL A 82 -2.78 8.21 -3.62
N GLU A 83 -3.97 7.62 -3.62
CA GLU A 83 -5.23 8.37 -3.68
C GLU A 83 -5.43 9.24 -2.44
N SER A 84 -5.12 8.70 -1.26
CA SER A 84 -5.23 9.44 0.00
C SER A 84 -4.22 10.59 0.09
N ALA A 85 -2.97 10.38 -0.32
CA ALA A 85 -1.94 11.42 -0.37
C ALA A 85 -2.34 12.59 -1.28
N ALA A 86 -2.97 12.28 -2.41
CA ALA A 86 -3.37 13.31 -3.35
C ALA A 86 -4.60 14.10 -2.90
N LEU A 87 -5.58 13.44 -2.29
CA LEU A 87 -6.74 14.09 -1.67
C LEU A 87 -6.32 15.00 -0.50
N ARG A 88 -5.34 14.58 0.32
CA ARG A 88 -4.71 15.45 1.35
C ARG A 88 -4.05 16.68 0.71
N GLY A 89 -3.41 16.54 -0.45
CA GLY A 89 -2.86 17.64 -1.23
C GLY A 89 -3.91 18.59 -1.84
N MET A 90 -5.17 18.16 -1.95
CA MET A 90 -6.30 18.95 -2.47
C MET A 90 -7.12 19.64 -1.36
N GLY A 91 -6.68 19.57 -0.09
CA GLY A 91 -7.35 20.21 1.05
C GLY A 91 -8.60 19.49 1.55
N LYS A 92 -8.88 18.29 1.03
CA LYS A 92 -9.94 17.39 1.51
C LYS A 92 -9.29 16.39 2.47
N SER A 93 -9.45 16.57 3.79
CA SER A 93 -8.68 15.79 4.77
C SER A 93 -9.40 14.57 5.36
N LEU A 94 -10.74 14.58 5.41
CA LEU A 94 -11.51 13.54 6.10
C LEU A 94 -11.77 12.31 5.22
N GLU A 95 -12.26 12.51 3.99
CA GLU A 95 -12.47 11.44 3.01
C GLU A 95 -11.22 10.57 2.78
N PRO A 96 -10.02 11.12 2.52
CA PRO A 96 -8.84 10.29 2.32
C PRO A 96 -8.37 9.54 3.56
N SER A 97 -8.56 10.12 4.75
CA SER A 97 -8.11 9.50 6.00
C SER A 97 -8.90 8.22 6.30
N ILE A 98 -10.21 8.24 6.04
CA ILE A 98 -11.08 7.07 6.22
C ILE A 98 -10.67 5.95 5.24
N ILE A 99 -10.42 6.29 3.97
CA ILE A 99 -9.99 5.32 2.95
C ILE A 99 -8.66 4.65 3.36
N THR A 100 -7.68 5.42 3.84
CA THR A 100 -6.42 4.85 4.34
C THR A 100 -6.61 3.99 5.57
N ILE A 101 -7.46 4.37 6.53
CA ILE A 101 -7.67 3.56 7.74
C ILE A 101 -8.33 2.23 7.37
N LEU A 102 -9.34 2.25 6.49
CA LEU A 102 -9.97 1.01 6.01
C LEU A 102 -8.97 0.15 5.22
N GLY A 103 -8.20 0.74 4.31
CA GLY A 103 -7.23 0.04 3.47
C GLY A 103 -6.01 -0.49 4.22
N THR A 104 -5.49 0.23 5.22
CA THR A 104 -4.30 -0.18 5.98
C THR A 104 -4.63 -1.02 7.21
N VAL A 105 -5.71 -0.71 7.93
CA VAL A 105 -5.99 -1.34 9.23
C VAL A 105 -6.92 -2.53 9.07
N VAL A 106 -8.09 -2.34 8.44
CA VAL A 106 -9.10 -3.41 8.32
C VAL A 106 -8.59 -4.52 7.42
N PHE A 107 -8.03 -4.17 6.27
CA PHE A 107 -7.45 -5.13 5.35
C PHE A 107 -6.27 -5.90 5.98
N ARG A 108 -5.41 -5.21 6.73
CA ARG A 108 -4.28 -5.86 7.44
C ARG A 108 -4.75 -6.82 8.52
N ILE A 109 -5.82 -6.50 9.26
CA ILE A 109 -6.40 -7.41 10.25
C ILE A 109 -6.98 -8.65 9.57
N ILE A 110 -7.73 -8.48 8.47
CA ILE A 110 -8.30 -9.61 7.71
C ILE A 110 -7.18 -10.48 7.14
N TRP A 111 -6.16 -9.86 6.53
CA TRP A 111 -5.02 -10.58 5.98
C TRP A 111 -4.28 -11.39 7.04
N LEU A 112 -3.92 -10.78 8.18
CA LEU A 112 -3.28 -11.48 9.28
C LEU A 112 -4.17 -12.63 9.78
N ALA A 113 -5.47 -12.39 9.97
CA ALA A 113 -6.41 -13.44 10.38
C ALA A 113 -6.50 -14.61 9.38
N THR A 114 -6.32 -14.35 8.08
CA THR A 114 -6.30 -15.39 7.04
C THR A 114 -4.94 -16.11 6.92
N VAL A 115 -3.83 -15.38 6.91
CA VAL A 115 -2.47 -15.95 6.74
C VAL A 115 -2.02 -16.74 7.95
N PHE A 116 -2.31 -16.27 9.18
CA PHE A 116 -2.02 -17.04 10.39
C PHE A 116 -2.78 -18.37 10.45
N ARG A 117 -3.89 -18.49 9.72
CA ARG A 117 -4.65 -19.73 9.59
C ARG A 117 -4.09 -20.68 8.53
N LEU A 118 -3.47 -20.13 7.47
CA LEU A 118 -2.94 -20.90 6.35
C LEU A 118 -1.51 -21.44 6.58
N VAL A 119 -0.78 -20.89 7.55
CA VAL A 119 0.58 -21.31 7.94
C VAL A 119 0.54 -22.08 9.27
N PRO A 120 0.15 -23.38 9.28
CA PRO A 120 0.11 -24.20 10.50
C PRO A 120 1.49 -24.43 11.13
N ILE A 121 2.61 -24.13 10.43
CA ILE A 121 3.97 -24.25 11.01
C ILE A 121 4.24 -23.24 12.14
N LEU A 122 3.42 -22.18 12.29
CA LEU A 122 3.53 -21.26 13.42
C LEU A 122 2.96 -21.84 14.73
N ASN A 123 2.12 -22.88 14.66
CA ASN A 123 1.59 -23.54 15.87
C ASN A 123 2.63 -24.45 16.55
N LEU A 124 3.59 -25.01 15.82
CA LEU A 124 4.69 -25.80 16.43
C LEU A 124 5.75 -24.93 17.13
N ALA A 125 5.91 -23.67 16.71
CA ALA A 125 6.70 -22.67 17.43
C ALA A 125 5.94 -22.04 18.63
N SER A 126 4.65 -22.34 18.79
CA SER A 126 3.78 -21.79 19.84
C SER A 126 4.09 -22.33 21.25
N PHE A 127 5.02 -23.29 21.39
CA PHE A 127 5.58 -23.62 22.70
C PHE A 127 6.57 -22.55 23.24
N GLY A 128 6.89 -21.52 22.44
CA GLY A 128 7.70 -20.34 22.81
C GLY A 128 6.95 -19.01 22.71
N GLY A 129 5.65 -19.01 23.03
CA GLY A 129 4.65 -17.99 22.69
C GLY A 129 4.76 -16.57 23.31
N ARG A 130 5.91 -15.87 23.21
CA ARG A 130 5.97 -14.42 23.51
C ARG A 130 6.70 -13.54 22.50
N ASN A 131 7.52 -14.09 21.61
CA ASN A 131 8.49 -13.28 20.86
C ASN A 131 8.07 -12.92 19.42
N CYS A 132 7.11 -13.63 18.81
CA CYS A 132 6.80 -13.44 17.39
C CYS A 132 5.89 -12.24 17.09
N ILE A 133 5.04 -11.82 18.02
CA ILE A 133 4.21 -10.61 17.85
C ILE A 133 5.11 -9.36 17.90
N ASN A 134 6.07 -9.34 18.81
CA ASN A 134 7.07 -8.27 18.92
C ASN A 134 7.99 -8.20 17.69
N PHE A 135 8.40 -9.34 17.12
CA PHE A 135 9.20 -9.37 15.89
C PHE A 135 8.42 -8.91 14.64
N LEU A 136 7.12 -9.20 14.55
CA LEU A 136 6.25 -8.71 13.45
C LEU A 136 5.94 -7.22 13.55
N PHE A 137 6.04 -6.63 14.76
CA PHE A 137 5.93 -5.20 15.00
C PHE A 137 7.28 -4.48 15.11
N GLY A 138 8.40 -5.19 14.94
CA GLY A 138 9.76 -4.62 15.04
C GLY A 138 10.04 -3.97 16.39
N GLN A 139 9.47 -4.49 17.48
CA GLN A 139 9.89 -4.14 18.83
C GLN A 139 10.83 -5.24 19.33
N ASP A 140 12.11 -5.06 19.07
CA ASP A 140 13.17 -5.68 19.87
C ASP A 140 13.46 -4.79 21.09
#